data_AF-A0A6V7JLY2-F1
#
_entry.id   AF-A0A6V7JLY2-F1
#
_cell.length_a   1.000
_cell.length_b   1.000
_cell.length_c   1.000
_cell.angle_alpha   90.00
_cell.angle_beta   90.00
_cell.angle_gamma   90.00
#
_symmetry.space_group_name_H-M   'P 1'
#
loop_
_entity.id
_entity.type
_entity.pdbx_description
1 polymer ?
#
loop_
_entity_poly.entity_id
_entity_poly.type
_entity_poly.pdbx_seq_one_letter_code
_entity_poly.pdbx_strand_id
1 'polypeptide(L)'
;NSVRLAIRKIMYAPSGQGEQPSVEVSKEFMMSPNRLHLEASLDKELYHHGENIAVNVHIANNSNRTVKKIKVSVRQFADICLFSTAQYKCIVAEAES
;
A
#
# COMPACT_ATOMS: atom_id res chain seq x y z
N ASN A 1 23.29 22.96 -38.37
CA ASN A 1 23.69 22.62 -36.98
C ASN A 1 22.45 22.67 -36.10
N SER A 2 22.01 21.53 -35.57
CA SER A 2 20.95 21.46 -34.55
C SER A 2 21.48 20.77 -33.30
N VAL A 3 21.03 21.23 -32.14
CA VAL A 3 21.34 20.66 -30.83
C VAL A 3 20.05 20.16 -30.22
N ARG A 4 20.09 18.97 -29.60
CA ARG A 4 18.97 18.41 -28.85
C ARG A 4 19.37 18.22 -27.40
N LEU A 5 18.55 18.71 -26.48
CA LEU A 5 18.67 18.51 -25.04
C LEU A 5 17.36 17.93 -24.51
N ALA A 6 17.44 16.81 -23.80
CA ALA A 6 16.30 16.28 -23.06
C ALA A 6 16.25 16.93 -21.67
N ILE A 7 15.07 17.40 -21.27
CA ILE A 7 14.82 17.95 -19.94
C ILE A 7 13.81 17.08 -19.20
N ARG A 8 13.86 17.09 -17.86
CA ARG A 8 12.91 16.35 -17.00
C ARG A 8 12.01 17.33 -16.27
N LYS A 9 10.71 17.07 -16.27
CA LYS A 9 9.76 17.67 -15.33
C LYS A 9 9.50 16.65 -14.23
N ILE A 10 9.83 17.01 -13.00
CA ILE A 10 9.56 16.20 -11.80
C ILE A 10 8.41 16.83 -11.02
N MET A 11 7.62 15.99 -10.34
CA MET A 11 6.59 16.46 -9.41
C MET A 11 7.20 16.47 -8.01
N TYR A 12 7.15 17.62 -7.35
CA TYR A 12 7.43 17.74 -5.93
C TYR A 12 6.09 17.76 -5.20
N ALA A 13 5.97 16.95 -4.15
CA ALA A 13 4.81 16.97 -3.28
C ALA A 13 5.22 17.62 -1.95
N PRO A 14 4.63 18.77 -1.58
CA PRO A 14 4.98 19.46 -0.34
C PRO A 14 4.56 18.63 0.87
N SER A 15 5.36 18.67 1.94
CA SER A 15 5.04 18.02 3.21
C SER A 15 3.86 18.72 3.88
N GLY A 16 2.66 18.18 3.71
CA GLY A 16 1.49 18.48 4.54
C GLY A 16 1.31 17.40 5.59
N GLN A 17 0.92 17.77 6.81
CA GLN A 17 0.38 16.79 7.76
C GLN A 17 -1.02 16.41 7.27
N GLY A 18 -1.07 15.36 6.45
CA GLY A 18 -2.30 14.67 6.10
C GLY A 18 -2.85 13.87 7.28
N GLU A 19 -4.08 13.39 7.14
CA GLU A 19 -4.63 12.42 8.09
C GLU A 19 -3.89 11.08 7.95
N GLN A 20 -3.80 10.36 9.07
CA GLN A 20 -3.16 9.06 9.09
C GLN A 20 -3.96 8.06 8.22
N PRO A 21 -3.36 7.47 7.16
CA PRO A 21 -4.05 6.46 6.38
C PRO A 21 -4.35 5.24 7.25
N SER A 22 -5.61 4.84 7.33
CA SER A 22 -6.05 3.66 8.08
C SER A 22 -7.17 2.93 7.36
N VAL A 23 -7.23 1.62 7.54
CA VAL A 23 -8.30 0.76 7.03
C VAL A 23 -8.59 -0.34 8.03
N GLU A 24 -9.88 -0.60 8.27
CA GLU A 24 -10.35 -1.73 9.06
C GLU A 24 -11.16 -2.69 8.18
N VAL A 25 -10.91 -3.99 8.33
CA VAL A 25 -11.66 -5.07 7.69
C VAL A 25 -12.00 -6.13 8.72
N SER A 26 -13.28 -6.54 8.71
CA SER A 26 -13.75 -7.72 9.44
C SER A 26 -14.00 -8.87 8.48
N LYS A 27 -13.50 -10.07 8.81
CA LYS A 27 -13.78 -11.30 8.06
C LYS A 27 -14.53 -12.31 8.93
N GLU A 28 -15.70 -12.71 8.43
CA GLU A 28 -16.46 -13.84 8.94
C GLU A 28 -16.05 -15.13 8.23
N PHE A 29 -16.05 -16.23 8.97
CA PHE A 29 -15.75 -17.56 8.46
C PHE A 29 -16.96 -18.47 8.64
N MET A 30 -17.26 -19.27 7.62
CA MET A 30 -18.29 -20.30 7.74
C MET A 30 -17.97 -21.24 8.91
N MET A 31 -18.98 -21.51 9.75
CA MET A 31 -18.86 -22.29 10.99
C MET A 31 -17.97 -21.68 12.09
N SER A 32 -17.68 -20.37 12.05
CA SER A 32 -17.09 -19.64 13.19
C SER A 32 -18.16 -18.74 13.82
N PRO A 33 -18.40 -18.82 15.14
CA PRO A 33 -19.40 -17.97 15.80
C PRO A 33 -18.96 -16.50 15.87
N ASN A 34 -17.65 -16.25 15.75
CA ASN A 34 -17.03 -14.93 15.88
C ASN A 34 -16.16 -14.62 14.66
N ARG A 35 -15.89 -13.32 14.45
CA ARG A 35 -15.13 -12.78 13.31
C ARG A 35 -13.67 -12.47 13.65
N LEU A 36 -12.85 -12.37 12.61
CA LEU A 36 -11.47 -11.86 12.69
C LEU A 36 -11.46 -10.40 12.22
N HIS A 37 -10.96 -9.52 13.07
CA HIS A 37 -10.73 -8.11 12.74
C HIS A 37 -9.28 -7.85 12.39
N LEU A 38 -9.07 -7.05 11.35
CA LEU A 38 -7.77 -6.54 10.94
C LEU A 38 -7.89 -5.03 10.76
N GLU A 39 -7.02 -4.29 11.43
CA GLU A 39 -6.81 -2.88 11.20
C GLU A 39 -5.37 -2.66 10.75
N ALA A 40 -5.17 -1.82 9.75
CA ALA A 40 -3.84 -1.43 9.31
C ALA A 40 -3.77 0.09 9.13
N SER A 41 -2.68 0.70 9.60
CA SER A 41 -2.42 2.13 9.43
C SER A 41 -0.97 2.43 9.05
N LEU A 42 -0.77 3.55 8.35
CA LEU A 42 0.55 4.08 7.97
C LEU A 42 0.92 5.26 8.85
N ASP A 43 2.20 5.57 9.06
CA ASP A 43 2.59 6.74 9.86
C ASP A 43 2.35 8.08 9.14
N LYS A 44 2.34 8.09 7.80
CA LYS A 44 2.16 9.29 6.98
C LYS A 44 1.31 9.00 5.74
N GLU A 45 0.67 10.03 5.22
CA GLU A 45 -0.02 9.97 3.93
C GLU A 45 0.97 10.03 2.75
N LEU A 46 2.07 10.77 2.93
CA LEU A 46 3.02 11.08 1.87
C LEU A 46 4.44 10.67 2.28
N TYR A 47 5.10 9.95 1.38
CA TYR A 47 6.49 9.52 1.54
C TYR A 47 7.34 10.01 0.37
N HIS A 48 8.56 10.40 0.69
CA HIS A 48 9.60 10.66 -0.29
C HIS A 48 10.42 9.40 -0.59
N HIS A 49 11.12 9.42 -1.72
CA HIS A 49 11.96 8.30 -2.11
C HIS A 49 13.08 8.08 -1.09
N GLY A 50 13.23 6.85 -0.63
CA GLY A 50 14.23 6.47 0.38
C GLY A 50 13.77 6.62 1.83
N GLU A 51 12.58 7.16 2.09
CA GLU A 51 12.00 7.15 3.43
C GLU A 51 11.47 5.76 3.79
N ASN A 52 11.57 5.42 5.08
CA ASN A 52 10.96 4.20 5.60
C ASN A 52 9.45 4.39 5.76
N ILE A 53 8.70 3.35 5.43
CA ILE A 53 7.25 3.29 5.61
C ILE A 53 6.97 2.46 6.86
N ALA A 54 6.41 3.06 7.90
CA ALA A 54 5.98 2.32 9.08
C ALA A 54 4.52 1.87 8.91
N VAL A 55 4.31 0.56 9.00
CA VAL A 55 2.98 -0.07 8.89
C VAL A 55 2.61 -0.66 10.24
N ASN A 56 1.56 -0.13 10.85
CA ASN A 56 0.96 -0.69 12.06
C ASN A 56 -0.13 -1.69 11.65
N VAL A 57 -0.12 -2.88 12.25
CA VAL A 57 -1.08 -3.95 11.97
C VAL A 57 -1.65 -4.45 13.29
N HIS A 58 -2.96 -4.30 13.46
CA HIS A 58 -3.68 -4.79 14.63
C HIS A 58 -4.64 -5.91 14.23
N ILE A 59 -4.55 -7.07 14.88
CA ILE A 59 -5.39 -8.24 14.61
C ILE A 59 -6.14 -8.62 15.87
N ALA A 60 -7.46 -8.48 15.84
CA ALA A 60 -8.34 -9.02 16.89
C ALA A 60 -9.02 -10.29 16.38
N ASN A 61 -8.39 -11.43 16.64
CA ASN A 61 -8.88 -12.73 16.19
C ASN A 61 -9.78 -13.39 17.24
N ASN A 62 -11.09 -13.14 17.12
CA ASN A 62 -12.09 -13.82 17.96
C ASN A 62 -12.61 -15.12 17.32
N SER A 63 -12.18 -15.43 16.09
CA SER A 63 -12.62 -16.60 15.33
C SER A 63 -11.95 -17.90 15.81
N ASN A 64 -12.44 -19.04 15.32
CA ASN A 64 -11.78 -20.34 15.52
C ASN A 64 -10.67 -20.65 14.49
N ARG A 65 -10.28 -19.69 13.66
CA ARG A 65 -9.22 -19.84 12.65
C ARG A 65 -7.89 -19.30 13.15
N THR A 66 -6.79 -19.90 12.73
CA THR A 66 -5.42 -19.47 13.10
C THR A 66 -4.81 -18.64 11.98
N VAL A 67 -4.24 -17.49 12.32
CA VAL A 67 -3.42 -16.68 11.40
C VAL A 67 -2.05 -17.34 11.27
N LYS A 68 -1.70 -17.79 10.05
CA LYS A 68 -0.46 -18.53 9.81
C LYS A 68 0.74 -17.66 9.48
N LYS A 69 0.50 -16.53 8.81
CA LYS A 69 1.53 -15.66 8.25
C LYS A 69 0.95 -14.26 8.06
N ILE A 70 1.77 -13.24 8.26
CA ILE A 70 1.44 -11.86 7.90
C ILE A 70 2.39 -11.41 6.81
N LYS A 71 1.82 -10.85 5.74
CA LYS A 71 2.58 -10.40 4.56
C LYS A 71 2.19 -8.97 4.23
N VAL A 72 3.18 -8.09 4.19
CA VAL A 72 3.04 -6.68 3.84
C VAL A 72 3.75 -6.45 2.51
N SER A 73 3.09 -5.79 1.56
CA SER A 73 3.68 -5.52 0.24
C SER A 73 3.32 -4.12 -0.23
N VAL A 74 4.30 -3.41 -0.80
CA VAL A 74 4.08 -2.15 -1.52
C VAL A 74 3.92 -2.48 -3.00
N ARG A 75 2.81 -2.03 -3.60
CA ARG A 75 2.52 -2.27 -5.02
C ARG A 75 2.45 -0.97 -5.79
N GLN A 76 3.18 -0.92 -6.89
CA GLN A 76 3.07 0.15 -7.87
C GLN A 76 2.04 -0.23 -8.93
N PHE A 77 1.13 0.70 -9.20
CA PHE A 77 0.16 0.64 -10.29
C PHE A 77 0.55 1.67 -11.35
N ALA A 78 0.63 1.25 -12.60
CA ALA A 78 0.96 2.11 -13.73
C ALA A 78 -0.08 1.93 -14.83
N ASP A 79 -0.86 2.99 -15.06
CA ASP A 79 -1.89 3.03 -16.09
C ASP A 79 -1.36 3.75 -17.33
N ILE A 80 -1.27 3.03 -18.46
CA ILE A 80 -0.92 3.59 -19.76
C ILE A 80 -2.22 3.87 -20.51
N CYS A 81 -2.52 5.15 -20.72
CA CYS A 81 -3.80 5.60 -21.31
C CYS A 81 -3.67 6.05 -22.78
N LEU A 82 -2.52 5.84 -23.43
CA LEU A 82 -2.27 6.27 -24.82
C LEU A 82 -2.28 5.08 -25.78
N PHE A 83 -2.94 5.25 -26.92
CA PHE A 83 -3.16 4.26 -28.00
C PHE A 83 -3.94 3.00 -27.61
N SER A 84 -3.55 2.30 -26.55
CA SER A 84 -4.25 1.17 -25.97
C SER A 84 -4.16 1.26 -24.45
N THR A 85 -5.31 1.21 -23.78
CA THR A 85 -5.36 1.27 -22.32
C THR A 85 -4.80 -0.02 -21.73
N ALA A 86 -3.73 0.09 -20.95
CA ALA A 86 -3.12 -1.03 -20.26
C ALA A 86 -2.82 -0.66 -18.80
N GLN A 87 -3.04 -1.63 -17.90
CA GLN A 87 -2.76 -1.47 -16.47
C GLN A 87 -1.68 -2.47 -16.05
N TYR A 88 -0.61 -1.96 -15.46
CA TYR A 88 0.50 -2.76 -14.95
C TYR A 88 0.55 -2.66 -13.43
N LYS A 89 0.90 -3.79 -12.81
CA LYS A 89 0.98 -3.93 -11.35
C LYS A 89 2.26 -4.67 -11.00
N CYS A 90 3.07 -4.09 -10.12
CA CYS A 90 4.36 -4.62 -9.70
C CYS A 90 4.53 -4.49 -8.19
N ILE A 91 5.08 -5.52 -7.54
CA ILE A 91 5.47 -5.45 -6.12
C ILE A 91 6.86 -4.82 -6.05
N VAL A 92 6.99 -3.69 -5.36
CA VAL A 92 8.25 -2.94 -5.26
C VAL A 92 8.95 -3.12 -3.91
N ALA A 93 8.23 -3.58 -2.89
CA ALA A 93 8.78 -3.98 -1.60
C ALA A 93 7.87 -5.02 -0.95
N GLU A 94 8.44 -5.91 -0.16
CA GLU A 94 7.72 -6.99 0.50
C GLU A 94 8.40 -7.36 1.83
N ALA A 95 7.59 -7.61 2.85
CA ALA A 95 8.02 -8.08 4.16
C ALA A 95 7.07 -9.16 4.67
N GLU A 96 7.63 -10.14 5.38
CA GLU A 96 6.90 -11.30 5.86
C GLU A 96 7.31 -11.61 7.30
N SER A 97 6.34 -12.02 8.12
CA SER A 97 6.53 -12.52 9.49
C SER A 97 5.93 -13.90 9.67
#